data_AF-A0A7Z1KHV7-F1
#
_entry.id   AF-A0A7Z1KHV7-F1
#
_cell.length_a   1.000
_cell.length_b   1.000
_cell.length_c   1.000
_cell.angle_alpha   90.00
_cell.angle_beta   90.00
_cell.angle_gamma   90.00
#
_symmetry.space_group_name_H-M   'P 1'
#
loop_
_entity.id
_entity.type
_entity.pdbx_description
1 polymer ?
#
loop_
_entity_poly.entity_id
_entity_poly.type
_entity_poly.pdbx_seq_one_letter_code
_entity_poly.pdbx_strand_id
1 'polypeptide(L)' 'MKSLFLSMIKDHMYNKRYAKSTIEAYLFWIAAYIRFNNMQHPSTMGDTQVELYLNHLVNSQNVAQGTQFKA' A
#
# COMPACT_ATOMS: atom_id res chain seq x y z
N MET A 1 -4.91 0.69 18.17
CA MET A 1 -5.95 -0.26 17.72
C MET A 1 -5.45 -0.96 16.46
N LYS A 2 -5.68 -2.28 16.35
CA LYS A 2 -5.29 -3.07 15.17
C LYS A 2 -6.34 -2.84 14.08
N SER A 3 -5.93 -2.47 12.86
CA SER A 3 -6.86 -2.32 11.73
C SER A 3 -7.41 -3.69 11.31
N LEU A 4 -8.74 -3.84 11.31
CA LEU A 4 -9.39 -5.07 10.87
C LEU A 4 -9.10 -5.33 9.39
N PHE A 5 -9.16 -4.29 8.55
CA PHE A 5 -8.86 -4.34 7.12
C PHE A 5 -7.45 -4.88 6.83
N LEU A 6 -6.43 -4.34 7.50
CA LEU A 6 -5.04 -4.80 7.33
C LEU A 6 -4.84 -6.23 7.84
N SER A 7 -5.59 -6.65 8.85
CA SER A 7 -5.55 -8.03 9.35
C SER A 7 -6.13 -9.00 8.32
N MET A 8 -7.25 -8.65 7.68
CA MET A 8 -7.84 -9.47 6.62
C MET A 8 -6.90 -9.61 5.41
N ILE A 9 -6.22 -8.53 5.01
CA ILE A 9 -5.21 -8.59 3.93
C ILE A 9 -4.05 -9.50 4.32
N LYS A 10 -3.54 -9.36 5.56
CA LYS A 10 -2.45 -10.19 6.08
C LYS A 10 -2.81 -11.67 5.97
N ASP A 11 -3.98 -12.07 6.47
CA ASP A 11 -4.44 -13.46 6.48
C ASP A 11 -4.64 -13.99 5.06
N HIS A 12 -5.20 -13.17 4.16
CA HIS A 12 -5.31 -13.51 2.73
C HIS A 12 -3.96 -13.77 2.06
N MET A 13 -2.94 -12.95 2.37
CA MET A 13 -1.60 -13.13 1.81
C MET A 13 -0.89 -14.36 2.40
N TYR A 14 -1.11 -14.67 3.69
CA TYR A 14 -0.62 -15.94 4.27
C TYR A 14 -1.24 -17.16 3.59
N ASN A 15 -2.55 -17.13 3.32
CA ASN A 15 -3.24 -18.21 2.59
C ASN A 15 -2.69 -18.39 1.17
N LYS A 16 -2.24 -17.30 0.54
CA LYS A 16 -1.56 -17.32 -0.76
C LYS A 16 -0.06 -17.65 -0.70
N ARG A 17 0.48 -17.98 0.49
CA ARG A 17 1.89 -18.36 0.71
C ARG A 17 2.90 -17.28 0.29
N TYR A 18 2.54 -16.01 0.41
CA TYR A 18 3.55 -14.94 0.27
C TYR A 18 4.61 -15.04 1.37
N ALA A 19 5.85 -14.69 1.05
CA ALA A 19 6.90 -14.59 2.04
C ALA A 19 6.55 -13.53 3.09
N LYS A 20 6.94 -13.75 4.36
CA LYS A 20 6.64 -12.84 5.47
C LYS A 20 7.10 -11.40 5.17
N SER A 21 8.28 -11.24 4.60
CA SER A 21 8.83 -9.92 4.19
C SER A 21 7.97 -9.23 3.13
N THR A 22 7.44 -9.98 2.16
CA THR A 22 6.50 -9.45 1.16
C THR A 22 5.20 -8.98 1.81
N ILE A 23 4.65 -9.76 2.75
CA ILE A 23 3.43 -9.38 3.48
C ILE A 23 3.66 -8.08 4.25
N GLU A 24 4.77 -7.97 4.98
CA GLU A 24 5.11 -6.77 5.75
C GLU A 24 5.28 -5.54 4.85
N ALA A 25 5.97 -5.68 3.71
CA ALA A 25 6.12 -4.61 2.74
C ALA A 25 4.77 -4.15 2.16
N TYR A 26 3.91 -5.09 1.79
CA TYR A 26 2.60 -4.77 1.22
C TYR A 26 1.71 -4.07 2.25
N LEU A 27 1.66 -4.56 3.49
CA LEU A 27 0.89 -3.92 4.56
C LEU A 27 1.39 -2.50 4.86
N PHE A 28 2.70 -2.28 4.79
CA PHE A 28 3.28 -0.94 4.92
C PHE A 28 2.77 0.01 3.81
N TRP A 29 2.87 -0.41 2.54
CA TRP A 29 2.45 0.42 1.41
C TRP A 29 0.94 0.68 1.39
N ILE A 30 0.11 -0.33 1.70
CA ILE A 30 -1.34 -0.19 1.78
C ILE A 30 -1.72 0.78 2.91
N ALA A 31 -1.08 0.67 4.08
CA ALA A 31 -1.37 1.56 5.19
C ALA A 31 -0.91 3.00 4.92
N ALA A 32 0.22 3.19 4.23
CA ALA A 32 0.69 4.51 3.82
C ALA A 32 -0.24 5.15 2.77
N TYR A 33 -0.72 4.38 1.79
CA TYR A 33 -1.71 4.82 0.81
C TYR A 33 -3.03 5.27 1.45
N ILE A 34 -3.56 4.50 2.42
CA ILE A 34 -4.78 4.85 3.15
C ILE A 34 -4.60 6.16 3.93
N ARG A 35 -3.45 6.34 4.58
CA ARG A 35 -3.16 7.58 5.34
C ARG A 35 -3.03 8.80 4.42
N PHE A 36 -2.38 8.65 3.27
CA PHE A 36 -2.28 9.71 2.27
C PHE A 36 -3.66 10.19 1.80
N ASN A 37 -4.61 9.26 1.66
CA ASN A 37 -5.99 9.55 1.28
C ASN A 37 -6.91 9.82 2.50
N ASN A 38 -6.39 10.43 3.57
CA ASN A 38 -7.15 10.85 4.74
C ASN A 38 -7.99 9.73 5.39
N MET A 39 -7.44 8.51 5.46
CA MET A 39 -8.10 7.34 6.06
C MET A 39 -9.38 6.90 5.33
N GLN A 40 -9.58 7.31 4.07
CA GLN A 40 -10.65 6.77 3.23
C GLN A 40 -10.43 5.26 3.00
N HIS A 41 -11.52 4.53 2.78
CA HIS A 41 -11.44 3.11 2.50
C HIS A 41 -11.02 2.89 1.02
N PRO A 42 -10.08 1.99 0.70
CA PRO A 42 -9.61 1.80 -0.68
C PRO A 42 -10.69 1.47 -1.71
N SER A 43 -11.82 0.89 -1.29
CA SER A 43 -12.95 0.61 -2.20
C SER A 43 -13.66 1.86 -2.72
N THR A 44 -13.46 3.02 -2.09
CA THR A 44 -14.01 4.31 -2.54
C THR A 44 -12.99 5.13 -3.29
N MET A 45 -11.79 4.58 -3.52
CA MET A 45 -10.71 5.22 -4.25
C MET A 45 -10.51 4.53 -5.59
N GLY A 46 -10.08 5.29 -6.59
CA GLY A 46 -9.77 4.79 -7.93
C GLY A 46 -8.38 5.17 -8.38
N ASP A 47 -8.14 5.05 -9.68
CA ASP A 47 -6.84 5.24 -10.31
C ASP A 47 -6.25 6.63 -10.03
N THR A 48 -7.08 7.67 -9.95
CA THR A 48 -6.63 9.03 -9.64
C THR A 48 -5.92 9.12 -8.28
N GLN A 49 -6.44 8.46 -7.24
CA GLN A 49 -5.80 8.48 -5.92
C GLN A 49 -4.48 7.69 -5.93
N VAL A 50 -4.41 6.63 -6.73
CA VAL A 50 -3.20 5.84 -6.93
C VAL A 50 -2.13 6.70 -7.62
N GLU A 51 -2.46 7.38 -8.72
CA GLU A 51 -1.54 8.26 -9.43
C GLU A 51 -1.04 9.41 -8.54
N LEU A 52 -1.92 10.07 -7.80
CA LEU A 52 -1.55 11.12 -6.85
C LEU A 52 -0.59 10.60 -5.79
N TYR A 53 -0.84 9.41 -5.25
CA TYR A 53 0.04 8.80 -4.27
C TYR A 53 1.41 8.43 -4.86
N LEU A 54 1.45 7.86 -6.06
CA LEU A 54 2.70 7.53 -6.75
C LEU A 54 3.52 8.79 -7.06
N ASN A 55 2.87 9.87 -7.51
CA ASN A 55 3.52 11.17 -7.72
C ASN A 55 4.05 11.74 -6.40
N HIS A 56 3.30 11.62 -5.30
CA HIS A 56 3.77 12.03 -3.98
C HIS A 56 5.01 11.24 -3.54
N LEU A 57 5.06 9.92 -3.77
CA LEU A 57 6.25 9.12 -3.44
C LEU A 57 7.49 9.57 -4.21
N VAL A 58 7.36 9.88 -5.50
CA VAL A 58 8.47 10.37 -6.34
C VAL A 58 8.94 11.75 -5.87
N ASN A 59 8.01 12.67 -5.59
CA ASN A 59 8.31 14.06 -5.27
C ASN A 59 8.76 14.29 -3.82
N SER A 60 8.27 13.50 -2.86
CA SER A 60 8.46 13.76 -1.43
C SER A 60 9.55 12.92 -0.78
N GLN A 61 10.03 11.84 -1.41
CA GLN A 61 10.92 10.89 -0.73
C GLN A 61 12.22 10.54 -1.45
N ASN A 62 12.54 11.11 -2.63
CA ASN A 62 13.73 10.68 -3.40
C ASN A 62 13.82 9.14 -3.50
N VAL A 63 12.68 8.44 -3.48
CA VAL A 63 12.67 6.97 -3.55
C VAL A 63 13.22 6.65 -4.92
N ALA A 64 14.42 6.06 -4.94
CA ALA A 64 15.13 5.75 -6.17
C ALA A 64 14.17 5.02 -7.13
N GLN A 65 14.27 5.34 -8.42
CA GLN A 65 13.39 4.85 -9.50
C GLN A 65 13.15 3.32 -9.49
N GLY A 66 13.95 2.52 -8.78
CA GLY A 66 13.80 1.08 -8.61
C GLY A 66 12.74 0.59 -7.59
N THR A 67 12.13 1.46 -6.77
CA THR A 67 11.00 1.03 -5.90
C THR A 67 9.67 1.05 -6.63
N GLN A 68 9.57 1.78 -7.75
CA GLN A 68 8.47 1.63 -8.69
C GLN A 68 8.76 0.43 -9.59
N PHE A 69 8.35 -0.76 -9.16
CA PHE A 69 8.22 -1.90 -10.07
C PHE A 69 7.16 -1.55 -11.13
N LYS A 70 7.62 -1.08 -12.30
CA LYS A 70 6.81 -1.06 -13.52
C LYS A 70 6.74 -2.49 -14.06
N ALA A 71 5.52 -2.92 -14.37
CA ALA A 71 5.26 -4.15 -15.12
C ALA A 71 5.92 -4.10 -16.52
#